data_AF-A0A060CQY7-F1
#
_entry.id   AF-A0A060CQY7-F1
#
_cell.length_a   1.000
_cell.length_b   1.000
_cell.length_c   1.000
_cell.angle_alpha   90.00
_cell.angle_beta   90.00
_cell.angle_gamma   90.00
#
_symmetry.space_group_name_H-M   'P 1'
#
loop_
_entity.id
_entity.type
_entity.pdbx_description
1 polymer ?
#
loop_
_entity_poly.entity_id
_entity_poly.type
_entity_poly.pdbx_seq_one_letter_code
_entity_poly.pdbx_strand_id
1 'polypeptide(L)'
;MLPVIIELSPDILHSHDMSGLRIGAAVSRRLAAGGKYTPWVHDLHEYVAGLTTVPESHRVSSLEYERRYLKQADHLITVSELLAGEVQKQHRLRRAPDVV
;
A
#
# COMPACT_ATOMS: atom_id res chain seq x y z
N MET A 1 2.77 -17.82 3.74
CA MET A 1 3.41 -16.48 3.71
C MET A 1 3.65 -15.91 5.10
N LEU A 2 2.64 -15.71 5.96
CA LEU A 2 2.86 -15.11 7.29
C LEU A 2 3.89 -15.83 8.20
N PRO A 3 3.94 -17.18 8.27
CA PRO A 3 4.98 -17.86 9.06
C PRO A 3 6.40 -17.52 8.60
N VAL A 4 6.62 -17.47 7.29
CA VAL A 4 7.93 -17.13 6.70
C VAL A 4 8.34 -15.70 7.05
N ILE A 5 7.39 -14.75 7.03
CA ILE A 5 7.71 -13.36 7.37
C ILE A 5 8.07 -13.20 8.85
N ILE A 6 7.41 -13.94 9.74
CA ILE A 6 7.73 -13.93 11.17
C ILE A 6 9.15 -14.48 11.40
N GLU A 7 9.51 -15.56 10.72
CA GLU A 7 10.84 -16.16 10.78
C GLU A 7 11.92 -15.23 10.22
N LEU A 8 11.66 -14.59 9.07
CA LEU A 8 12.57 -13.60 8.48
C LEU A 8 12.80 -12.39 9.37
N SER A 9 11.82 -12.03 10.21
CA SER A 9 11.86 -10.87 11.09
C SER A 9 12.38 -9.62 10.37
N PRO A 10 11.69 -9.14 9.32
CA PRO A 10 12.20 -8.03 8.50
C PRO A 10 12.29 -6.74 9.32
N ASP A 11 13.25 -5.89 8.98
CA ASP A 11 13.38 -4.56 9.58
C ASP A 11 12.60 -3.48 8.83
N ILE A 12 12.29 -3.72 7.55
CA ILE A 12 11.47 -2.86 6.70
C ILE A 12 10.52 -3.72 5.88
N LEU A 13 9.29 -3.25 5.70
CA LEU A 13 8.34 -3.78 4.73
C LEU A 13 8.29 -2.86 3.52
N HIS A 14 8.47 -3.42 2.33
CA HIS A 14 8.22 -2.74 1.08
C HIS A 14 7.21 -3.55 0.28
N SER A 15 6.04 -2.99 0.00
CA SER A 15 5.02 -3.67 -0.81
C SER A 15 4.60 -2.83 -2.01
N HIS A 16 4.18 -3.51 -3.07
CA HIS A 16 3.98 -2.92 -4.39
C HIS A 16 2.54 -3.13 -4.86
N ASP A 17 1.94 -2.06 -5.39
CA ASP A 17 0.73 -2.08 -6.20
C ASP A 17 -0.53 -2.64 -5.48
N MET A 18 -1.64 -2.75 -6.21
CA MET A 18 -3.01 -3.05 -5.76
C MET A 18 -3.10 -4.15 -4.69
N SER A 19 -2.53 -5.32 -4.97
CA SER A 19 -2.59 -6.47 -4.06
C SER A 19 -1.56 -6.37 -2.92
N GLY A 20 -0.41 -5.74 -3.16
CA GLY A 20 0.63 -5.57 -2.14
C GLY A 20 0.17 -4.70 -0.99
N LEU A 21 -0.78 -3.78 -1.22
CA LEU A 21 -1.30 -2.90 -0.17
C LEU A 21 -1.95 -3.68 0.99
N ARG A 22 -2.91 -4.57 0.69
CA ARG A 22 -3.57 -5.36 1.74
C ARG A 22 -2.60 -6.35 2.41
N ILE A 23 -1.60 -6.81 1.67
CA ILE A 23 -0.57 -7.73 2.18
C ILE A 23 0.32 -6.99 3.18
N GLY A 24 0.82 -5.80 2.82
CA GLY A 24 1.61 -4.95 3.71
C GLY A 24 0.88 -4.65 5.02
N ALA A 25 -0.40 -4.28 4.94
CA ALA A 25 -1.23 -4.04 6.12
C ALA A 25 -1.39 -5.30 7.01
N ALA A 26 -1.62 -6.47 6.40
CA ALA A 26 -1.75 -7.72 7.14
C ALA A 26 -0.44 -8.13 7.83
N VAL A 27 0.69 -7.94 7.15
CA VAL A 27 2.02 -8.27 7.65
C VAL A 27 2.43 -7.31 8.77
N SER A 28 2.29 -6.00 8.56
CA SER A 28 2.59 -4.97 9.57
C SER A 28 1.81 -5.25 10.86
N ARG A 29 0.49 -5.50 10.76
CA ARG A 29 -0.34 -5.87 11.92
C ARG A 29 0.14 -7.15 12.60
N ARG A 30 0.57 -8.16 11.83
CA ARG A 30 1.02 -9.45 12.39
C ARG A 30 2.35 -9.33 13.14
N LEU A 31 3.29 -8.53 12.63
CA LEU A 31 4.57 -8.25 13.26
C LEU A 31 4.36 -7.40 14.53
N ALA A 32 3.52 -6.36 14.44
CA ALA A 32 3.17 -5.52 15.58
C ALA A 32 2.51 -6.32 16.71
N ALA A 33 1.60 -7.26 16.38
CA ALA A 33 1.00 -8.18 17.36
C ALA A 33 2.03 -9.12 18.02
N GLY A 34 3.19 -9.34 17.39
CA GLY A 34 4.33 -10.06 17.94
C GLY A 34 5.35 -9.17 18.66
N GLY A 35 5.06 -7.87 18.84
CA GLY A 35 5.94 -6.92 19.52
C GLY A 35 7.03 -6.30 18.63
N LYS A 36 7.02 -6.54 17.30
CA LYS A 36 7.95 -5.92 16.36
C LYS A 36 7.24 -4.86 15.53
N TYR A 37 7.54 -3.59 15.79
CA TYR A 37 7.22 -2.54 14.83
C TYR A 37 8.17 -2.65 13.63
N THR A 38 7.63 -2.58 12.43
CA THR A 38 8.39 -2.68 11.17
C THR A 38 7.86 -1.63 10.22
N PRO A 39 8.63 -0.55 9.96
CA PRO A 39 8.23 0.51 9.05
C PRO A 39 7.80 -0.05 7.69
N TRP A 40 6.68 0.44 7.19
CA TRP A 40 6.09 0.00 5.93
C TRP A 40 6.05 1.13 4.90
N VAL A 41 6.77 0.91 3.80
CA VAL A 41 6.69 1.70 2.57
C VAL A 41 5.79 0.97 1.56
N HIS A 42 4.83 1.68 0.99
CA HIS A 42 4.01 1.16 -0.11
C HIS A 42 4.23 1.94 -1.40
N ASP A 43 4.44 1.22 -2.49
CA ASP A 43 4.76 1.75 -3.81
C ASP A 43 3.56 1.66 -4.77
N LEU A 44 3.06 2.82 -5.17
CA LEU A 44 1.90 3.02 -6.02
C LEU A 44 2.33 3.20 -7.48
N HIS A 45 1.95 2.25 -8.33
CA HIS A 45 2.26 2.28 -9.76
C HIS A 45 1.08 2.72 -10.64
N GLU A 46 -0.16 2.56 -10.14
CA GLU A 46 -1.36 2.71 -10.96
C GLU A 46 -2.33 3.73 -10.37
N TYR A 47 -3.03 4.47 -11.24
CA TYR A 47 -4.24 5.19 -10.86
C TYR A 47 -5.43 4.24 -10.91
N VAL A 48 -5.65 3.47 -9.83
CA VAL A 48 -6.63 2.36 -9.79
C VAL A 48 -8.04 2.78 -10.22
N ALA A 49 -8.47 4.00 -9.87
CA ALA A 49 -9.80 4.49 -10.25
C ALA A 49 -9.97 4.64 -11.77
N GLY A 50 -8.88 4.89 -12.51
CA GLY A 50 -8.86 5.06 -13.96
C GLY A 50 -8.50 3.82 -14.77
N LEU A 51 -8.21 2.68 -14.12
CA LEU A 51 -7.87 1.45 -14.84
C LEU A 51 -9.06 0.90 -15.65
N THR A 52 -8.80 0.56 -16.92
CA THR A 52 -9.79 -0.05 -17.83
C THR A 52 -9.38 -1.43 -18.34
N THR A 53 -8.13 -1.84 -18.08
CA THR A 53 -7.51 -3.07 -18.59
C THR A 53 -7.60 -4.25 -17.63
N VAL A 54 -8.09 -4.04 -16.41
CA VAL A 54 -8.29 -5.08 -15.39
C VAL A 54 -9.77 -5.41 -15.23
N PRO A 55 -10.13 -6.63 -14.80
CA PRO A 55 -11.51 -6.97 -14.48
C PRO A 55 -12.11 -5.98 -13.47
N GLU A 56 -13.35 -5.55 -13.69
CA GLU A 56 -14.02 -4.55 -12.85
C GLU A 56 -14.07 -4.98 -11.37
N SER A 57 -14.28 -6.26 -11.09
CA SER A 57 -14.26 -6.81 -9.73
C SER A 57 -12.90 -6.65 -9.05
N HIS A 58 -11.80 -6.76 -9.80
CA HIS A 58 -10.45 -6.55 -9.30
C HIS A 58 -10.20 -5.06 -9.01
N ARG A 59 -10.64 -4.17 -9.92
CA ARG A 59 -10.56 -2.72 -9.74
C ARG A 59 -11.32 -2.26 -8.50
N VAL A 60 -12.56 -2.71 -8.33
CA VAL A 60 -13.40 -2.37 -7.16
C VAL A 60 -12.76 -2.87 -5.86
N SER A 61 -12.24 -4.10 -5.86
CA SER A 61 -11.54 -4.66 -4.69
C SER A 61 -10.28 -3.86 -4.33
N SER A 62 -9.54 -3.44 -5.36
CA SER A 62 -8.31 -2.64 -5.19
C SER A 62 -8.62 -1.25 -4.63
N LEU A 63 -9.66 -0.57 -5.12
CA LEU A 63 -10.14 0.70 -4.56
C LEU A 63 -10.55 0.55 -3.09
N GLU A 64 -11.16 -0.57 -2.72
CA GLU A 64 -11.49 -0.84 -1.32
C GLU A 64 -10.24 -1.07 -0.46
N TYR A 65 -9.20 -1.72 -1.01
CA TYR A 65 -7.91 -1.84 -0.33
C TYR A 65 -7.28 -0.48 -0.10
N GLU A 66 -7.27 0.40 -1.10
CA GLU A 66 -6.77 1.77 -0.96
C GLU A 66 -7.49 2.52 0.17
N ARG A 67 -8.83 2.52 0.17
CA ARG A 67 -9.63 3.18 1.22
C ARG A 67 -9.31 2.68 2.62
N ARG A 68 -9.07 1.38 2.78
CA ARG A 68 -8.83 0.76 4.09
C ARG A 68 -7.41 0.92 4.58
N TYR A 69 -6.42 0.77 3.70
CA TYR A 69 -5.05 0.46 4.10
C TYR A 69 -4.03 1.52 3.72
N LEU A 70 -4.32 2.40 2.76
CA LEU A 70 -3.34 3.34 2.22
C LEU A 70 -2.83 4.34 3.28
N LYS A 71 -3.69 4.71 4.24
CA LYS A 71 -3.32 5.56 5.40
C LYS A 71 -2.62 4.83 6.54
N GLN A 72 -2.47 3.50 6.45
CA GLN A 72 -1.78 2.69 7.45
C GLN A 72 -0.31 2.46 7.11
N ALA A 73 0.09 2.69 5.85
CA ALA A 73 1.50 2.70 5.48
C ALA A 73 2.19 3.91 6.13
N ASP A 74 3.41 3.72 6.61
CA ASP A 74 4.21 4.79 7.20
C ASP A 74 4.67 5.77 6.11
N HIS A 75 4.97 5.24 4.92
CA HIS A 75 5.35 6.02 3.75
C HIS A 75 4.69 5.48 2.48
N LEU A 76 4.39 6.41 1.56
CA LEU A 76 3.86 6.13 0.25
C LEU A 76 4.81 6.72 -0.78
N ILE A 77 5.16 5.92 -1.77
CA ILE A 77 5.96 6.36 -2.92
C ILE A 77 5.20 6.08 -4.22
N THR A 78 5.58 6.78 -5.29
CA THR A 78 4.97 6.60 -6.59
C THR A 78 5.89 7.05 -7.72
N VAL A 79 5.56 6.66 -8.95
CA VAL A 79 6.39 6.88 -10.15
C VAL A 79 6.22 8.27 -10.79
N SER A 80 5.24 9.08 -10.38
CA SER A 80 5.02 10.40 -10.97
C SER A 80 4.27 11.39 -10.09
N GLU A 81 4.55 12.68 -10.28
CA GLU A 81 3.85 13.80 -9.62
C GLU A 81 2.36 13.82 -9.91
N LEU A 82 1.97 13.45 -11.15
CA LEU A 82 0.57 13.37 -11.53
C LEU A 82 -0.17 12.32 -10.70
N LEU A 83 0.39 11.12 -10.58
CA LEU A 83 -0.20 10.05 -9.80
C LEU A 83 -0.22 10.41 -8.30
N ALA A 84 0.86 11.00 -7.78
CA ALA A 84 0.94 11.49 -6.41
C ALA A 84 -0.23 12.45 -6.09
N GLY A 85 -0.47 13.43 -6.97
CA GLY A 85 -1.54 14.41 -6.82
C GLY A 85 -2.94 13.79 -6.87
N GLU A 86 -3.20 12.87 -7.81
CA GLU A 86 -4.51 12.22 -7.93
C GLU A 86 -4.82 11.29 -6.74
N VAL A 87 -3.84 10.51 -6.28
CA VAL A 87 -3.98 9.66 -5.08
C VAL A 87 -4.19 10.51 -3.82
N GLN A 88 -3.44 11.61 -3.66
CA GLN A 88 -3.60 12.52 -2.54
C GLN A 88 -5.02 13.09 -2.46
N LYS A 89 -5.54 13.60 -3.58
CA LYS A 89 -6.90 14.15 -3.67
C LYS A 89 -7.95 13.07 -3.39
N GLN A 90 -7.85 11.93 -4.07
CA GLN A 90 -8.82 10.84 -3.97
C GLN A 90 -8.96 10.30 -2.56
N HIS A 91 -7.83 10.07 -1.87
CA HIS A 91 -7.83 9.45 -0.54
C HIS A 91 -7.70 10.47 0.61
N ARG A 92 -7.63 11.76 0.30
CA ARG A 92 -7.45 12.86 1.26
C ARG A 92 -6.26 12.63 2.17
N LEU A 93 -5.10 12.39 1.55
CA LEU A 93 -3.86 12.17 2.27
C LEU A 93 -3.32 13.51 2.79
N ARG A 94 -2.73 13.49 4.00
CA ARG A 94 -2.15 14.70 4.61
C ARG A 94 -0.98 15.25 3.79
N ARG A 95 -0.25 14.38 3.11
CA ARG A 95 0.86 14.70 2.21
C ARG A 95 0.71 13.83 0.96
N ALA A 96 1.19 14.32 -0.18
CA ALA A 96 1.29 13.50 -1.38
C ALA A 96 2.32 12.38 -1.15
N PRO A 97 2.18 11.23 -1.84
CA PRO A 97 3.26 10.25 -1.97
C PRO A 97 4.53 10.90 -2.53
N ASP A 98 5.71 10.44 -2.08
CA ASP A 98 6.99 10.90 -2.61
C ASP A 98 7.24 10.27 -4.00
N VAL A 99 7.83 11.04 -4.92
CA VAL A 99 8.16 10.55 -6.28
C VAL A 99 9.59 10.03 -6.32
N VAL A 100 9.79 8.84 -6.89
CA VAL A 100 11.09 8.13 -6.95
C VAL A 100 11.43 7.69 -8.37
#